data_AF-A0A6G1RGY3-F1
#
_entry.id   AF-A0A6G1RGY3-F1
#
_cell.length_a   1.000
_cell.length_b   1.000
_cell.length_c   1.000
_cell.angle_alpha   90.00
_cell.angle_beta   90.00
_cell.angle_gamma   90.00
#
_symmetry.space_group_name_H-M   'P 1'
#
loop_
_entity.id
_entity.type
_entity.pdbx_description
1 polymer ?
#
loop_
_entity_poly.entity_id
_entity_poly.type
_entity_poly.pdbx_seq_one_letter_code
_entity_poly.pdbx_strand_id
1 'polypeptide(L)'
;DHYNACVYENTATKALLTRVQATDPDVGVNRKVTYSLDDSADGYFSVDRSSGIIILEHPLDRELQSSYNISVKASDQSIVLTLSSFATVTITVLDINDNP
;
A
#
# COMPACT_ATOMS: atom_id res chain seq x y z
N ASP A 1 -3.08 3.12 11.33
CA ASP A 1 -4.05 2.22 10.68
C ASP A 1 -3.39 0.95 10.19
N HIS A 2 -4.18 -0.10 9.95
CA HIS A 2 -3.67 -1.38 9.46
C HIS A 2 -4.56 -1.93 8.34
N TYR A 3 -3.96 -2.27 7.20
CA TYR A 3 -4.64 -2.84 6.04
C TYR A 3 -4.08 -4.22 5.75
N ASN A 4 -4.96 -5.11 5.30
CA ASN A 4 -4.59 -6.45 4.86
C ASN A 4 -4.96 -6.61 3.39
N ALA A 5 -4.05 -7.20 2.62
CA ALA A 5 -4.26 -7.53 1.23
C ALA A 5 -3.77 -8.95 0.97
N CYS A 6 -4.46 -9.65 0.07
CA CYS A 6 -4.04 -10.95 -0.40
C CYS A 6 -3.79 -10.88 -1.90
N VAL A 7 -2.72 -11.50 -2.37
CA VAL A 7 -2.31 -11.49 -3.77
C VAL A 7 -1.79 -12.86 -4.15
N TYR A 8 -2.15 -13.36 -5.33
CA TYR A 8 -1.62 -14.65 -5.80
C TYR A 8 -0.18 -14.51 -6.28
N GLU A 9 0.65 -15.53 -6.07
CA GLU A 9 2.05 -15.51 -6.52
C GLU A 9 2.22 -15.31 -8.03
N ASN A 10 1.26 -15.80 -8.84
CA ASN A 10 1.25 -15.60 -10.30
C ASN A 10 0.71 -14.24 -10.75
N THR A 11 0.43 -13.32 -9.82
CA THR A 11 -0.07 -12.00 -10.16
C THR A 11 0.98 -11.27 -10.99
N ALA A 12 0.56 -10.74 -12.13
CA ALA A 12 1.45 -9.98 -13.01
C ALA A 12 1.98 -8.72 -12.32
N THR A 13 3.21 -8.35 -12.64
CA THR A 13 3.75 -7.04 -12.24
C THR A 13 2.89 -5.92 -12.82
N LYS A 14 2.92 -4.76 -12.15
CA LYS A 14 2.05 -3.60 -12.35
C LYS A 14 0.58 -3.83 -12.00
N ALA A 15 0.22 -4.96 -11.39
CA ALA A 15 -1.10 -5.17 -10.83
C ALA A 15 -1.38 -4.21 -9.67
N LEU A 16 -2.63 -3.73 -9.61
CA LEU A 16 -3.12 -2.90 -8.52
C LEU A 16 -3.62 -3.82 -7.40
N LEU A 17 -3.06 -3.71 -6.20
CA LEU A 17 -3.34 -4.64 -5.11
C LEU A 17 -4.45 -4.12 -4.20
N THR A 18 -4.15 -3.08 -3.43
CA THR A 18 -5.06 -2.49 -2.47
C THR A 18 -4.90 -0.98 -2.48
N ARG A 19 -5.87 -0.28 -1.88
CA ARG A 19 -5.85 1.17 -1.77
C ARG A 19 -5.88 1.56 -0.31
N VAL A 20 -4.87 2.32 0.11
CA VAL A 20 -4.92 3.03 1.39
C VAL A 20 -5.61 4.37 1.22
N GLN A 21 -6.40 4.76 2.21
CA GLN A 21 -7.11 6.02 2.19
C GLN A 21 -7.00 6.69 3.56
N ALA A 22 -6.34 7.84 3.61
CA ALA A 22 -6.40 8.71 4.77
C ALA A 22 -7.78 9.37 4.82
N THR A 23 -8.48 9.21 5.94
CA THR A 23 -9.76 9.89 6.17
C THR A 23 -9.51 11.04 7.15
N ASP A 24 -9.60 12.28 6.65
CA ASP A 24 -9.55 13.46 7.51
C ASP A 24 -10.99 13.80 7.96
N PRO A 25 -11.25 13.92 9.27
CA PRO A 25 -12.59 14.24 9.79
C PRO A 25 -13.02 15.70 9.52
N ASP A 26 -12.13 16.57 9.02
CA ASP A 26 -12.46 17.94 8.62
C ASP A 26 -13.23 17.94 7.29
N VAL A 27 -14.54 17.70 7.37
CA VAL A 27 -15.49 17.81 6.25
C VAL A 27 -15.43 19.23 5.66
N GLY A 28 -14.79 19.40 4.50
CA GLY A 28 -14.88 20.64 3.72
C GLY A 28 -13.61 21.11 3.03
N VAL A 29 -12.44 20.56 3.38
CA VAL A 29 -11.19 20.91 2.70
C VAL A 29 -10.78 19.76 1.78
N ASN A 30 -10.65 20.05 0.48
CA ASN A 30 -9.95 19.18 -0.48
C ASN A 30 -8.44 19.15 -0.12
N ARG A 31 -8.10 18.65 1.09
CA ARG A 31 -6.71 18.50 1.50
C ARG A 31 -6.08 17.48 0.57
N LYS A 32 -5.12 17.95 -0.23
CA LYS A 32 -4.37 17.10 -1.14
C LYS A 32 -3.44 16.23 -0.31
N VAL A 33 -3.84 14.98 -0.08
CA VAL A 33 -3.02 13.98 0.60
C VAL A 33 -2.07 13.37 -0.42
N THR A 34 -0.80 13.26 -0.03
CA THR A 34 0.23 12.56 -0.82
C THR A 34 0.62 11.28 -0.10
N TYR A 35 0.62 10.17 -0.82
CA TYR A 35 1.01 8.86 -0.31
C TYR A 35 2.45 8.52 -0.70
N SER A 36 3.22 7.96 0.22
CA SER A 36 4.59 7.47 -0.04
C SER A 36 4.85 6.21 0.76
N LEU A 37 5.69 5.31 0.25
CA LEU A 37 6.17 4.16 1.01
C LEU A 37 7.39 4.57 1.83
N ASP A 38 7.31 4.35 3.14
CA ASP A 38 8.45 4.42 4.04
C ASP A 38 9.28 3.13 3.94
N ASP A 39 8.58 2.00 3.74
CA ASP A 39 9.16 0.71 3.38
C ASP A 39 8.45 0.17 2.14
N SER A 40 9.23 -0.14 1.09
CA SER A 40 8.75 -0.69 -0.17
C SER A 40 8.98 -2.20 -0.31
N ALA A 41 9.47 -2.83 0.76
CA ALA A 41 9.97 -4.20 0.77
C ALA A 41 10.95 -4.44 -0.38
N ASP A 42 12.10 -3.76 -0.35
CA ASP A 42 13.15 -3.85 -1.39
C ASP A 42 12.67 -3.49 -2.81
N GLY A 43 11.63 -2.64 -2.92
CA GLY A 43 11.08 -2.19 -4.19
C GLY A 43 10.05 -3.13 -4.81
N TYR A 44 9.63 -4.20 -4.11
CA TYR A 44 8.55 -5.09 -4.56
C TYR A 44 7.22 -4.37 -4.74
N PHE A 45 7.00 -3.28 -4.00
CA PHE A 45 5.78 -2.50 -4.06
C PHE A 45 6.06 -1.03 -4.30
N SER A 46 5.16 -0.39 -5.03
CA SER A 46 5.09 1.06 -5.16
C SER A 46 3.70 1.55 -4.73
N VAL A 47 3.58 2.84 -4.39
CA VAL A 47 2.29 3.46 -4.08
C VAL A 47 2.05 4.65 -5.01
N ASP A 48 0.86 4.72 -5.58
CA ASP A 48 0.45 5.91 -6.31
C ASP A 48 0.24 7.08 -5.36
N ARG A 49 1.02 8.14 -5.57
CA ARG A 49 1.05 9.33 -4.71
C ARG A 49 -0.30 10.02 -4.54
N SER A 50 -1.21 9.88 -5.49
CA SER A 50 -2.48 10.63 -5.52
C SER A 50 -3.68 9.82 -5.05
N SER A 51 -3.72 8.54 -5.42
CA SER A 51 -4.84 7.64 -5.15
C SER A 51 -4.60 6.77 -3.91
N GLY A 52 -3.35 6.55 -3.51
CA GLY A 52 -2.98 5.64 -2.44
C GLY A 52 -3.04 4.16 -2.85
N ILE A 53 -3.09 3.87 -4.16
CA ILE A 53 -3.12 2.50 -4.67
C ILE A 53 -1.71 1.90 -4.59
N ILE A 54 -1.60 0.74 -3.95
CA ILE A 54 -0.38 -0.07 -3.92
C ILE A 54 -0.31 -0.92 -5.19
N ILE A 55 0.86 -0.92 -5.81
CA ILE A 55 1.14 -1.54 -7.10
C ILE A 55 2.26 -2.55 -6.90
N LEU A 56 2.10 -3.74 -7.47
CA LEU A 56 3.15 -4.74 -7.50
C LEU A 56 4.20 -4.39 -8.55
N GLU A 57 5.47 -4.33 -8.19
CA GLU A 57 6.57 -3.98 -9.09
C GLU A 57 7.37 -5.21 -9.53
N HIS A 58 7.47 -6.21 -8.65
CA HIS A 58 8.23 -7.44 -8.88
C HIS A 58 7.35 -8.69 -8.81
N PRO A 59 7.70 -9.76 -9.53
CA PRO A 59 6.99 -11.03 -9.42
C PRO A 59 7.08 -11.56 -7.99
N LEU A 60 6.03 -12.22 -7.55
CA LEU A 60 5.95 -12.81 -6.22
C LEU A 60 6.30 -14.29 -6.29
N ASP A 61 6.87 -14.79 -5.20
CA ASP A 61 7.20 -16.19 -5.02
C ASP A 61 6.86 -16.55 -3.58
N ARG A 62 5.82 -17.37 -3.39
CA ARG A 62 5.35 -17.74 -2.04
C ARG A 62 6.41 -18.57 -1.29
N GLU A 63 7.18 -19.39 -2.00
CA GLU A 63 8.21 -20.25 -1.42
C GLU A 63 9.41 -19.43 -0.91
N LEU A 64 9.73 -18.34 -1.61
CA LEU A 64 10.73 -17.37 -1.17
C LEU A 64 10.21 -16.49 -0.02
N GLN A 65 9.02 -15.92 -0.18
CA GLN A 65 8.43 -15.02 0.80
C GLN A 65 6.89 -15.01 0.71
N SER A 66 6.25 -15.54 1.74
CA SER A 66 4.79 -15.67 1.81
C SER A 66 4.06 -14.43 2.33
N SER A 67 4.78 -13.45 2.88
CA SER A 67 4.19 -12.23 3.44
C SER A 67 5.14 -11.04 3.36
N TYR A 68 4.59 -9.89 3.01
CA TYR A 68 5.29 -8.61 2.93
C TYR A 68 4.59 -7.60 3.83
N ASN A 69 5.36 -6.86 4.61
CA ASN A 69 4.84 -5.76 5.42
C ASN A 69 5.43 -4.47 4.88
N ILE A 70 4.57 -3.59 4.36
CA ILE A 70 4.99 -2.27 3.89
C ILE A 70 4.37 -1.19 4.77
N SER A 71 5.09 -0.09 4.93
CA SER A 71 4.61 1.07 5.68
C SER A 71 4.30 2.21 4.73
N VAL A 72 3.02 2.58 4.66
CA VAL A 72 2.55 3.70 3.84
C VAL A 72 2.41 4.94 4.72
N LYS A 73 3.05 6.02 4.29
CA LYS A 73 2.91 7.35 4.89
C LYS A 73 1.96 8.18 4.04
N ALA A 74 0.94 8.74 4.68
CA ALA A 74 0.04 9.71 4.10
C ALA A 74 0.34 11.08 4.71
N SER A 75 0.76 12.05 3.90
CA SER A 75 1.05 13.41 4.35
C SER A 75 0.10 14.40 3.70
N ASP A 76 -0.47 15.31 4.49
CA ASP A 76 -1.25 16.41 3.95
C ASP A 76 -0.34 17.53 3.44
N GLN A 77 -0.75 18.20 2.36
CA GLN A 77 -0.02 19.34 1.80
C GLN A 77 -0.39 20.68 2.47
N SER A 78 -0.43 20.76 3.80
CA SER A 78 -0.54 22.05 4.48
C SER A 78 0.81 22.75 4.53
N ILE A 79 0.82 24.02 4.11
CA ILE A 79 2.00 24.90 4.09
C ILE A 79 2.46 25.27 5.51
N VAL A 80 1.55 25.25 6.48
CA VAL A 80 1.78 25.71 7.86
C VAL A 80 2.08 24.59 8.84
N LEU A 81 1.51 23.39 8.65
CA LEU A 81 1.66 22.23 9.53
C LEU A 81 1.48 20.96 8.71
N THR A 82 2.56 20.28 8.36
CA THR A 82 2.47 18.97 7.71
C THR A 82 2.13 17.91 8.75
N LEU A 83 0.87 17.45 8.76
CA LEU A 83 0.49 16.24 9.46
C LEU A 83 0.80 15.04 8.58
N SER A 84 1.23 13.98 9.21
CA SER A 84 1.50 12.72 8.55
C SER A 84 0.91 11.59 9.38
N SER A 85 0.24 10.68 8.70
CA SER A 85 -0.23 9.43 9.28
C SER A 85 0.50 8.26 8.65
N PHE A 86 0.64 7.19 9.42
CA PHE A 86 1.27 5.96 8.98
C PHE A 86 0.26 4.83 9.04
N ALA A 87 0.25 4.03 7.97
CA ALA A 87 -0.55 2.84 7.85
C ALA A 87 0.35 1.67 7.48
N THR A 88 0.25 0.58 8.24
CA THR A 88 0.94 -0.67 7.89
C THR A 88 0.03 -1.49 6.98
N VAL A 89 0.59 -2.00 5.89
CA VAL A 89 -0.11 -2.88 4.96
C VAL A 89 0.58 -4.22 4.94
N THR A 90 -0.14 -5.27 5.34
CA THR A 90 0.32 -6.64 5.26
C THR A 90 -0.23 -7.29 4.01
N ILE A 91 0.67 -7.76 3.15
CA ILE A 91 0.37 -8.38 1.86
C ILE A 91 0.74 -9.86 1.98
N THR A 92 -0.27 -10.71 2.01
CA THR A 92 -0.10 -12.17 2.05
C THR A 92 -0.10 -12.72 0.63
N VAL A 93 0.95 -13.47 0.30
CA VAL A 93 1.05 -14.17 -0.98
C VAL A 93 0.30 -15.50 -0.87
N LEU A 94 -0.75 -15.63 -1.67
CA LEU A 94 -1.55 -16.84 -1.76
C LEU A 94 -0.98 -17.76 -2.84
N ASP A 95 -1.02 -19.05 -2.55
CA ASP A 95 -0.76 -20.10 -3.55
C ASP A 95 -1.93 -20.15 -4.52
N ILE A 96 -1.63 -20.47 -5.76
CA ILE A 96 -2.65 -20.64 -6.81
C ILE A 96 -3.59 -21.81 -6.48
N ASN A 97 -3.16 -22.75 -5.63
CA ASN A 97 -3.91 -23.96 -5.27
C ASN A 97 -4.63 -23.90 -3.91
N ASP A 98 -4.60 -22.77 -3.20
CA ASP A 98 -5.34 -22.62 -1.94
C ASP A 98 -6.80 -22.24 -2.25
N ASN A 99 -7.56 -23.24 -2.71
CA ASN A 99 -8.99 -23.13 -2.92
C ASN A 99 -9.69 -23.72 -1.67
N PRO A 100 -10.54 -22.97 -0.93
CA PRO A 100 -11.41 -23.55 0.09
C PRO A 100 -12.52 -24.41 -0.52
#